data_AF-A0AAW9YHQ2-F1
#
_entry.id   AF-A0AAW9YHQ2-F1
#
_cell.length_a   1.000
_cell.length_b   1.000
_cell.length_c   1.000
_cell.angle_alpha   90.00
_cell.angle_beta   90.00
_cell.angle_gamma   90.00
#
_symmetry.space_group_name_H-M   'P 1'
#
loop_
_entity.id
_entity.type
_entity.pdbx_description
1 polymer ?
#
loop_
_entity_poly.entity_id
_entity_poly.type
_entity_poly.pdbx_seq_one_letter_code
_entity_poly.pdbx_strand_id
1 'polypeptide(L)' 'MDEDKMITRSELAQRWRVSKSWVDKQMVIAPETLPPFVTIGRQTRFPLSEVEKWERKQLQNQN' A
#
# COMPACT_ATOMS: atom_id res chain seq x y z
N MET A 1 -10.08 -16.10 12.45
CA MET A 1 -8.95 -16.21 11.51
C MET A 1 -9.05 -14.99 10.63
N ASP A 2 -8.24 -13.98 10.89
CA ASP A 2 -8.19 -12.82 10.00
C ASP A 2 -7.57 -13.32 8.70
N GLU A 3 -8.40 -13.56 7.69
CA GLU A 3 -7.92 -13.75 6.33
C GLU A 3 -6.99 -12.59 6.01
N ASP A 4 -5.78 -12.88 5.53
CA ASP A 4 -4.82 -11.87 5.06
C ASP A 4 -5.45 -11.11 3.89
N LYS A 5 -6.31 -10.14 4.21
CA LYS A 5 -7.08 -9.39 3.25
C LYS A 5 -6.10 -8.60 2.40
N MET A 6 -6.06 -8.93 1.12
CA MET A 6 -5.22 -8.25 0.16
C MET A 6 -6.02 -7.14 -0.52
N ILE A 7 -5.47 -5.94 -0.57
CA ILE A 7 -6.04 -4.83 -1.34
C ILE A 7 -5.24 -4.57 -2.62
N THR A 8 -5.92 -4.10 -3.64
CA THR A 8 -5.35 -3.71 -4.93
C THR A 8 -4.74 -2.30 -4.88
N ARG A 9 -4.00 -1.94 -5.92
CA ARG A 9 -3.51 -0.56 -6.13
C ARG A 9 -4.64 0.48 -6.14
N SER A 10 -5.81 0.13 -6.70
CA SER A 10 -6.97 1.04 -6.76
C SER A 10 -7.57 1.26 -5.37
N GLU A 11 -7.69 0.20 -4.57
CA GLU A 11 -8.22 0.27 -3.21
C GLU A 11 -7.27 1.03 -2.28
N LEU A 12 -5.94 0.82 -2.41
CA LEU A 12 -4.95 1.61 -1.68
C LEU A 12 -5.06 3.10 -2.03
N ALA A 13 -5.14 3.41 -3.34
CA ALA A 13 -5.28 4.79 -3.81
C ALA A 13 -6.56 5.45 -3.25
N GLN A 14 -7.68 4.72 -3.25
CA GLN A 14 -8.94 5.20 -2.67
C GLN A 14 -8.82 5.42 -1.16
N ARG A 15 -8.20 4.50 -0.42
CA ARG A 15 -7.98 4.61 1.03
C ARG A 15 -7.18 5.86 1.37
N TRP A 16 -6.12 6.15 0.61
CA TRP A 16 -5.25 7.30 0.81
C TRP A 16 -5.73 8.59 0.13
N ARG A 17 -6.86 8.54 -0.59
CA ARG A 17 -7.41 9.66 -1.37
C ARG A 17 -6.39 10.24 -2.36
N VAL A 18 -5.60 9.37 -2.98
CA VAL A 18 -4.65 9.72 -4.05
C VAL A 18 -5.09 9.08 -5.36
N SER A 19 -4.51 9.50 -6.48
CA SER A 19 -4.78 8.83 -7.76
C SER A 19 -4.09 7.47 -7.81
N LYS A 20 -4.71 6.50 -8.51
CA LYS A 20 -4.04 5.22 -8.82
C LYS A 20 -2.72 5.44 -9.56
N SER A 21 -2.65 6.45 -10.43
CA SER A 21 -1.43 6.82 -11.16
C SER A 21 -0.31 7.30 -10.23
N TRP A 22 -0.63 7.90 -9.10
CA TRP A 22 0.37 8.25 -8.09
C TRP A 22 0.96 6.98 -7.46
N VAL A 23 0.12 6.02 -7.07
CA VAL A 23 0.58 4.73 -6.54
C VAL A 23 1.44 4.01 -7.58
N ASP A 24 0.99 3.95 -8.84
CA ASP A 24 1.74 3.32 -9.93
C ASP A 24 3.11 4.00 -10.14
N LYS A 25 3.19 5.33 -10.04
CA LYS A 25 4.47 6.06 -10.11
C LYS A 25 5.37 5.75 -8.93
N GLN A 26 4.87 5.82 -7.70
CA GLN A 26 5.66 5.56 -6.50
C GLN A 26 6.26 4.16 -6.51
N MET A 27 5.52 3.15 -6.98
CA MET A 27 6.04 1.79 -7.12
C MET A 27 7.30 1.69 -7.97
N VAL A 28 7.49 2.61 -8.92
CA VAL A 28 8.64 2.64 -9.84
C VAL A 28 9.75 3.55 -9.31
N ILE A 29 9.39 4.75 -8.83
CA ILE A 29 10.38 5.81 -8.56
C ILE A 29 10.80 5.91 -7.08
N ALA A 30 9.95 5.48 -6.14
CA ALA A 30 10.22 5.54 -4.71
C ALA A 30 9.36 4.51 -3.95
N PRO A 31 9.57 3.20 -4.18
CA PRO A 31 8.73 2.14 -3.60
C PRO A 31 8.75 2.10 -2.07
N GLU A 32 9.78 2.66 -1.42
CA GLU A 32 9.88 2.81 0.03
C GLU A 32 8.81 3.73 0.64
N THR A 33 8.18 4.58 -0.19
CA THR A 33 7.05 5.45 0.19
C THR A 33 5.71 4.70 0.22
N LEU A 34 5.70 3.41 -0.11
CA LEU A 34 4.52 2.55 -0.09
C LEU A 34 4.64 1.47 1.00
N PRO A 35 3.50 0.95 1.50
CA PRO A 35 3.50 -0.25 2.33
C PRO A 35 4.02 -1.46 1.55
N PRO A 36 4.49 -2.51 2.25
CA PRO A 36 4.88 -3.76 1.63
C PRO A 36 3.82 -4.29 0.67
N PHE A 37 4.26 -4.74 -0.50
CA PHE A 37 3.40 -5.31 -1.52
C PHE A 37 3.98 -6.59 -2.09
N VAL A 38 3.09 -7.45 -2.57
CA VAL A 38 3.42 -8.70 -3.26
C VAL A 38 2.99 -8.60 -4.72
N THR A 39 3.79 -9.16 -5.61
CA THR A 39 3.47 -9.25 -7.03
C THR A 39 3.25 -10.70 -7.41
N ILE A 40 2.02 -11.05 -7.78
CA ILE A 40 1.61 -12.37 -8.23
C ILE A 40 1.34 -12.27 -9.74
N GLY A 41 2.30 -12.70 -10.55
CA GLY A 41 2.28 -12.48 -11.99
C GLY A 41 2.28 -10.99 -12.34
N ARG A 42 1.25 -10.50 -13.02
CA ARG A 42 1.08 -9.06 -13.35
C ARG A 42 0.27 -8.28 -12.30
N GLN A 43 -0.17 -8.95 -11.24
CA GLN A 43 -1.06 -8.36 -10.25
C GLN A 43 -0.27 -7.99 -8.99
N THR A 44 -0.32 -6.71 -8.63
CA THR A 44 0.18 -6.23 -7.33
C THR A 44 -0.94 -6.26 -6.30
N ARG A 45 -0.61 -6.71 -5.09
CA ARG A 45 -1.47 -6.71 -3.91
C ARG A 45 -0.72 -6.17 -2.70
N PHE A 46 -1.46 -5.51 -1.81
CA PHE A 46 -0.99 -5.02 -0.53
C PHE A 46 -1.71 -5.78 0.57
N PRO A 47 -1.00 -6.51 1.45
CA PRO A 47 -1.63 -7.09 2.64
C PRO A 47 -2.16 -5.96 3.52
N LEU A 48 -3.45 -5.98 3.85
CA LEU A 48 -4.10 -4.91 4.61
C LEU A 48 -3.43 -4.70 5.98
N SER A 49 -3.02 -5.79 6.63
CA SER A 49 -2.30 -5.76 7.90
C SER A 49 -0.98 -4.97 7.81
N GLU A 50 -0.23 -5.13 6.72
CA GLU A 50 1.01 -4.40 6.46
C GLU A 50 0.75 -2.93 6.07
N VAL A 51 -0.33 -2.66 5.33
CA VAL A 51 -0.78 -1.28 5.06
C VAL A 51 -1.07 -0.55 6.37
N GLU A 52 -1.83 -1.14 7.28
CA GLU A 52 -2.17 -0.53 8.56
C GLU A 52 -0.95 -0.34 9.47
N LYS A 53 -0.01 -1.31 9.50
CA LYS A 53 1.25 -1.15 10.24
C LYS A 53 2.07 0.01 9.69
N TRP A 54 2.16 0.12 8.37
CA TRP A 54 2.89 1.20 7.71
C TRP A 54 2.26 2.57 8.02
N GLU A 55 0.94 2.69 7.91
CA GLU A 55 0.19 3.90 8.24
C GLU A 55 0.44 4.36 9.69
N ARG A 56 0.39 3.41 10.64
CA ARG A 56 0.70 3.69 12.06
C ARG A 56 2.12 4.19 12.25
N LYS A 57 3.10 3.61 11.55
CA LYS A 57 4.50 4.04 11.64
C LYS A 57 4.71 5.46 11.11
N GLN A 58 4.03 5.84 10.02
CA GLN A 58 4.12 7.20 9.50
C GLN A 58 3.57 8.24 10.49
N LEU A 59 2.46 7.93 11.17
CA LEU A 59 1.90 8.80 12.20
C LEU A 59 2.84 8.95 13.41
N GLN A 60 3.54 7.89 13.80
CA GLN A 60 4.51 7.94 14.90
C GLN A 60 5.75 8.76 14.55
N ASN A 61 6.20 8.72 13.30
CA ASN A 61 7.35 9.49 12.83
C ASN A 61 7.05 10.99 12.64
N GLN A 62 5.79 11.42 12.77
CA GLN A 62 5.39 12.83 12.72
C GLN A 62 5.32 13.49 14.11
N ASN A 63 5.50 12.72 15.18
CA ASN A 63 5.58 13.18 16.58
C ASN A 63 7.01 13.10 17.11
#